data_AF-A0A6N2ZSE3-F1
#
_entry.id   AF-A0A6N2ZSE3-F1
#
_cell.length_a   1.000
_cell.length_b   1.000
_cell.length_c   1.000
_cell.angle_alpha   90.00
_cell.angle_beta   90.00
_cell.angle_gamma   90.00
#
_symmetry.space_group_name_H-M   'P 1'
#
loop_
_entity.id
_entity.type
_entity.pdbx_description
1 polymer ?
#
loop_
_entity_poly.entity_id
_entity_poly.type
_entity_poly.pdbx_seq_one_letter_code
_entity_poly.pdbx_strand_id
1 'polypeptide(L)'
;MQRKCHRCDRLYTPTDHNTWCPDCMAGKPVVPRKTKKQVDKENKERMERVYKYTRYCIQCGKKFYTNRVNKTICGEWECEEKQQKQLLQARRTKRTCIKGVIE
;
A
#
# COMPACT_ATOMS: atom_id res chain seq x y z
N MET A 1 25.38 -8.94 9.70
CA MET A 1 25.22 -7.97 8.58
C MET A 1 24.92 -8.74 7.31
N GLN A 2 24.00 -8.27 6.46
CA GLN A 2 23.71 -8.90 5.16
C GLN A 2 24.49 -8.20 4.04
N ARG A 3 25.00 -8.95 3.07
CA ARG A 3 25.71 -8.46 1.89
C ARG A 3 24.86 -8.70 0.63
N LYS A 4 25.02 -7.86 -0.37
CA LYS A 4 24.41 -8.04 -1.70
C LYS A 4 25.33 -8.87 -2.59
N CYS A 5 24.81 -9.94 -3.19
CA CYS A 5 25.56 -10.78 -4.13
C CYS A 5 25.80 -10.04 -5.44
N HIS A 6 27.03 -10.01 -5.94
CA HIS A 6 27.35 -9.32 -7.21
C HIS A 6 26.74 -10.01 -8.44
N ARG A 7 26.44 -11.30 -8.38
CA ARG A 7 25.94 -12.08 -9.53
C ARG A 7 24.41 -12.09 -9.64
N CYS A 8 23.70 -12.24 -8.53
CA CYS A 8 22.24 -12.34 -8.52
C CYS A 8 21.54 -11.21 -7.77
N ASP A 9 22.31 -10.24 -7.23
CA ASP A 9 21.81 -9.11 -6.44
C ASP A 9 21.00 -9.46 -5.18
N ARG A 10 20.92 -10.74 -4.82
CA ARG A 10 20.23 -11.22 -3.62
C ARG A 10 21.00 -10.82 -2.37
N LEU A 11 20.28 -10.40 -1.33
CA LEU A 11 20.84 -10.24 0.01
C LEU A 11 21.09 -11.62 0.64
N TYR A 12 22.28 -11.81 1.20
CA TYR A 12 22.68 -13.05 1.88
C TYR A 12 23.54 -12.75 3.11
N THR A 13 23.61 -13.71 4.02
CA THR A 13 24.53 -13.65 5.15
C THR A 13 25.88 -14.18 4.69
N PRO A 14 26.94 -13.35 4.66
CA PRO A 14 28.26 -13.80 4.26
C PRO A 14 28.84 -14.74 5.32
N THR A 15 29.35 -15.88 4.88
CA THR A 15 30.11 -16.84 5.70
C THR A 15 31.62 -16.67 5.51
N ASP A 16 32.02 -15.93 4.48
CA ASP A 16 33.38 -15.71 4.04
C ASP A 16 33.52 -14.29 3.45
N HIS A 17 34.70 -13.95 2.92
CA HIS A 17 34.95 -12.68 2.25
C HIS A 17 34.43 -12.61 0.81
N ASN A 18 33.79 -13.68 0.30
CA ASN A 18 33.31 -13.71 -1.08
C ASN A 18 32.22 -12.67 -1.32
N THR A 19 32.16 -12.19 -2.56
CA THR A 19 31.17 -11.22 -3.03
C THR A 19 29.92 -11.92 -3.58
N TRP A 20 29.97 -13.25 -3.72
CA TRP A 20 28.93 -14.08 -4.31
C TRP A 20 28.22 -14.89 -3.23
N CYS A 21 26.90 -15.08 -3.36
CA CYS A 21 26.16 -15.93 -2.44
C CYS A 21 26.47 -17.43 -2.69
N PRO A 22 26.24 -18.31 -1.69
CA PRO A 22 26.49 -19.75 -1.82
C PRO A 22 25.83 -20.39 -3.04
N ASP A 23 24.62 -19.97 -3.40
CA ASP A 23 23.92 -20.47 -4.59
C ASP A 23 24.63 -20.10 -5.90
N CYS A 24 25.16 -18.88 -5.99
CA CYS A 24 25.89 -18.40 -7.16
C CYS A 24 27.29 -19.01 -7.26
N MET A 25 27.92 -19.32 -6.13
CA MET A 25 29.17 -20.07 -6.07
C MET A 25 28.98 -21.52 -6.51
N ALA A 26 27.86 -22.14 -6.11
CA ALA A 26 27.46 -23.48 -6.55
C ALA A 26 27.00 -23.57 -8.02
N GLY A 27 27.13 -22.49 -8.79
CA GLY A 27 26.78 -22.47 -10.22
C GLY A 27 25.28 -22.55 -10.52
N LYS A 28 24.41 -22.34 -9.53
CA LYS A 28 22.96 -22.41 -9.75
C LYS A 28 22.50 -21.32 -10.74
N PRO A 29 21.49 -21.61 -11.58
CA PRO A 29 20.94 -20.62 -12.49
C PRO A 29 20.36 -19.43 -11.71
N VAL A 30 20.70 -18.23 -12.16
CA VAL A 30 20.18 -17.00 -11.56
C VAL A 30 18.78 -16.75 -12.09
N VAL A 31 17.78 -16.78 -11.21
CA VAL A 31 16.42 -16.42 -11.58
C VAL A 31 16.40 -14.94 -11.99
N PRO A 32 15.92 -14.59 -13.19
CA PRO A 32 15.84 -13.21 -13.60
C PRO A 32 14.91 -12.43 -12.66
N ARG A 33 15.22 -11.15 -12.46
CA ARG A 33 14.36 -10.27 -11.67
C ARG A 33 12.97 -10.22 -12.28
N LYS A 34 11.95 -10.31 -11.44
CA LYS A 34 10.56 -10.11 -11.88
C LYS A 34 10.44 -8.73 -12.50
N THR A 35 9.79 -8.66 -13.65
CA THR A 35 9.49 -7.37 -14.29
C THR A 35 8.47 -6.60 -13.45
N LYS A 36 8.44 -5.27 -13.57
CA LYS A 36 7.42 -4.44 -12.88
C LYS A 36 6.00 -4.96 -13.11
N LYS A 37 5.68 -5.37 -14.35
CA LYS A 37 4.39 -5.96 -14.70
C LYS A 37 4.07 -7.25 -13.94
N GLN A 38 5.06 -8.12 -13.73
CA GLN A 38 4.88 -9.36 -12.97
C GLN A 38 4.64 -9.07 -11.48
N VAL A 39 5.41 -8.14 -10.90
CA VAL A 39 5.24 -7.72 -9.51
C VAL A 39 3.86 -7.07 -9.30
N ASP A 40 3.45 -6.19 -10.20
CA ASP A 40 2.14 -5.53 -10.13
C ASP A 40 0.98 -6.53 -10.24
N LYS A 41 1.13 -7.55 -11.09
CA LYS A 41 0.15 -8.64 -11.22
C LYS A 41 0.06 -9.47 -9.93
N GLU A 42 1.19 -9.91 -9.37
CA GLU A 42 1.22 -10.67 -8.11
C GLU A 42 0.64 -9.86 -6.95
N ASN A 43 0.95 -8.57 -6.88
CA ASN A 43 0.40 -7.68 -5.88
C ASN A 43 -1.12 -7.55 -6.05
N LYS A 44 -1.62 -7.40 -7.28
CA LYS A 44 -3.06 -7.33 -7.55
C LYS A 44 -3.78 -8.62 -7.12
N GLU A 45 -3.26 -9.78 -7.49
CA GLU A 45 -3.81 -11.09 -7.09
C GLU A 45 -3.75 -11.32 -5.58
N ARG A 46 -2.70 -10.81 -4.91
CA ARG A 46 -2.61 -10.82 -3.45
C ARG A 46 -3.72 -9.94 -2.85
N MET A 47 -3.90 -8.72 -3.34
CA MET A 47 -4.94 -7.82 -2.84
C MET A 47 -6.35 -8.39 -3.04
N GLU A 48 -6.62 -8.98 -4.21
CA GLU A 48 -7.91 -9.62 -4.51
C GLU A 48 -8.20 -10.83 -3.62
N ARG A 49 -7.18 -11.57 -3.18
CA ARG A 49 -7.35 -12.66 -2.20
C ARG A 49 -7.54 -12.18 -0.77
N VAL A 50 -6.84 -11.13 -0.36
CA VAL A 50 -6.84 -10.63 1.03
C VAL A 50 -8.10 -9.81 1.34
N TYR A 51 -8.66 -9.14 0.34
CA TYR A 51 -9.77 -8.21 0.53
C TYR A 51 -11.06 -8.69 -0.14
N LYS A 52 -12.14 -8.75 0.65
CA LYS A 52 -13.47 -9.17 0.18
C LYS A 52 -14.13 -8.16 -0.75
N TYR A 53 -13.93 -6.85 -0.50
CA TYR A 53 -14.61 -5.80 -1.24
C TYR A 53 -13.63 -4.94 -2.03
N THR A 54 -14.08 -4.63 -3.23
CA THR A 54 -13.44 -3.69 -4.13
C THR A 54 -14.35 -2.49 -4.28
N ARG A 55 -13.86 -1.29 -3.94
CA ARG A 55 -14.65 -0.05 -3.92
C ARG A 55 -13.90 1.09 -4.59
N TYR A 56 -14.62 2.16 -4.89
CA TYR A 56 -14.06 3.41 -5.41
C TYR A 56 -14.13 4.49 -4.34
N CYS A 57 -13.05 5.25 -4.19
CA CYS A 57 -13.00 6.34 -3.22
C CYS A 57 -13.91 7.47 -3.67
N ILE A 58 -14.81 7.92 -2.80
CA ILE A 58 -15.71 9.05 -3.11
C ILE A 58 -14.96 10.38 -3.30
N GLN A 59 -13.76 10.53 -2.72
CA GLN A 59 -12.97 11.76 -2.80
C GLN A 59 -12.07 11.84 -4.05
N CYS A 60 -11.44 10.74 -4.44
CA CYS A 60 -10.46 10.73 -5.54
C CYS A 60 -10.82 9.80 -6.70
N GLY A 61 -11.92 9.06 -6.63
CA GLY A 61 -12.35 8.11 -7.66
C GLY A 61 -11.44 6.88 -7.81
N LYS A 62 -10.34 6.77 -7.06
CA LYS A 62 -9.42 5.63 -7.16
C LYS A 62 -10.05 4.35 -6.63
N LYS A 63 -9.78 3.24 -7.31
CA LYS A 63 -10.13 1.89 -6.88
C LYS A 63 -9.28 1.49 -5.68
N PHE A 64 -9.90 1.01 -4.61
CA PHE A 64 -9.22 0.51 -3.43
C PHE A 64 -9.86 -0.79 -2.92
N TYR A 65 -9.10 -1.53 -2.13
CA TYR A 65 -9.50 -2.83 -1.59
C TYR A 65 -9.75 -2.72 -0.09
N THR A 66 -10.82 -3.34 0.40
CA THR A 66 -11.17 -3.29 1.82
C THR A 66 -11.97 -4.51 2.27
N ASN A 67 -11.82 -4.86 3.55
CA ASN A 67 -12.68 -5.84 4.23
C ASN A 67 -13.88 -5.18 4.92
N ARG A 68 -13.91 -3.85 5.02
CA ARG A 68 -14.98 -3.11 5.70
C ARG A 68 -16.07 -2.70 4.73
N VAL A 69 -17.29 -3.15 4.98
CA VAL A 69 -18.47 -2.82 4.16
C VAL A 69 -18.75 -1.31 4.14
N ASN A 70 -18.51 -0.60 5.24
CA ASN A 70 -18.85 0.82 5.33
C ASN A 70 -17.70 1.75 4.93
N LYS A 71 -16.56 1.22 4.48
CA LYS A 71 -15.43 2.06 4.06
C LYS A 71 -15.67 2.59 2.65
N THR A 72 -15.70 3.92 2.51
CA THR A 72 -15.98 4.63 1.25
C THR A 72 -14.80 5.46 0.74
N ILE A 73 -13.71 5.53 1.50
CA ILE A 73 -12.52 6.34 1.18
C ILE A 73 -11.28 5.44 1.17
N CYS A 74 -10.34 5.70 0.25
CA CYS A 74 -9.16 4.86 -0.01
C CYS A 74 -8.12 4.82 1.13
N GLY A 75 -8.17 5.77 2.07
CA GLY A 75 -7.19 5.90 3.16
C GLY A 75 -5.88 6.58 2.76
N GLU A 76 -5.81 7.16 1.55
CA GLU A 76 -4.73 8.08 1.22
C GLU A 76 -4.86 9.35 2.09
N TRP A 77 -3.74 9.84 2.63
CA TRP A 77 -3.70 10.96 3.58
C TRP A 77 -4.48 12.19 3.07
N GLU A 78 -4.34 12.53 1.78
CA GLU A 78 -5.06 13.66 1.18
C GLU A 78 -6.58 13.50 1.24
N CYS A 79 -7.09 12.28 1.05
CA CYS A 79 -8.53 12.00 1.10
C CYS A 79 -9.04 11.99 2.54
N GLU A 80 -8.24 11.50 3.49
CA GLU A 80 -8.58 11.53 4.92
C GLU A 80 -8.59 12.96 5.46
N GLU A 81 -7.61 13.78 5.08
CA GLU A 81 -7.52 15.18 5.48
C GLU A 81 -8.71 16.00 4.97
N LYS A 82 -9.09 15.81 3.69
CA LYS A 82 -10.31 16.42 3.12
C LYS A 82 -11.56 16.00 3.88
N GLN A 83 -11.70 14.72 4.22
CA GLN A 83 -12.84 14.23 4.99
C GLN A 83 -12.89 14.87 6.38
N GLN A 84 -11.75 14.96 7.08
CA GLN A 84 -11.69 15.60 8.40
C GLN A 84 -12.10 17.09 8.34
N LYS A 85 -11.61 17.83 7.35
CA LYS A 85 -11.98 19.24 7.14
C LYS A 85 -13.49 19.39 6.89
N GLN A 86 -14.08 18.54 6.04
CA GLN A 86 -15.53 18.53 5.79
C GLN A 86 -16.34 18.22 7.06
N LEU A 87 -15.90 17.25 7.87
CA LEU A 87 -16.55 16.91 9.15
C LEU A 87 -16.46 18.06 10.15
N LEU A 88 -15.33 18.78 10.21
CA LEU A 88 -15.17 19.95 11.07
C LEU A 88 -16.06 21.11 10.63
N GLN A 89 -16.16 21.37 9.32
CA GLN A 89 -17.08 22.37 8.78
C GLN A 89 -18.54 22.03 9.10
N ALA A 90 -18.96 20.79 8.88
CA ALA A 90 -20.32 20.33 9.20
C ALA A 90 -20.66 20.44 10.69
N ARG A 91 -19.67 20.23 11.58
CA ARG A 91 -19.85 20.45 13.03
C ARG A 91 -20.00 21.94 13.37
N ARG A 92 -19.26 22.82 12.70
CA ARG A 92 -19.37 24.28 12.89
C ARG A 92 -20.72 24.78 12.41
N THR A 93 -21.18 24.39 11.22
CA THR A 93 -22.48 24.79 10.68
C THR A 93 -23.64 24.30 11.52
N LYS A 94 -23.59 23.05 12.02
CA LYS A 94 -24.60 22.56 12.98
C LYS A 94 -24.68 23.41 14.24
N ARG A 95 -23.53 23.82 14.79
CA ARG A 95 -23.48 24.70 15.97
C ARG A 95 -24.08 26.08 15.69
N THR A 96 -23.83 26.66 14.52
CA THR A 96 -24.42 27.97 14.16
C THR A 96 -25.92 27.87 13.91
N CYS A 97 -26.40 26.80 13.24
CA CYS A 97 -27.83 26.59 13.02
C CYS A 97 -28.60 26.40 14.35
N ILE A 98 -28.04 25.67 15.31
CA ILE A 98 -28.68 25.51 16.64
C ILE A 98 -28.75 26.85 17.37
N LYS A 99 -27.71 27.68 17.28
CA LYS A 99 -27.71 29.01 17.90
C LYS A 99 -28.72 29.97 17.28
N GLY A 100 -28.88 29.95 15.95
CA GLY A 100 -29.85 30.82 15.25
C GLY A 100 -31.31 30.35 15.31
N VAL A 101 -31.61 29.24 15.99
CA VAL A 101 -32.98 28.72 16.21
C VAL A 101 -33.49 29.04 17.63
N ILE A 102 -32.62 29.55 18.52
CA ILE A 102 -32.95 29.89 19.91
C ILE A 102 -33.15 31.41 20.11
N GLU A 103 -32.99 32.23 19.06
CA GLU A 103 -33.32 33.66 19.07
C GLU A 103 -34.72 33.94 18.52
#